data_AF-A0A645JNL6-F1
#
_entry.id   AF-A0A645JNL6-F1
#
_cell.length_a   1.000
_cell.length_b   1.000
_cell.length_c   1.000
_cell.angle_alpha   90.00
_cell.angle_beta   90.00
_cell.angle_gamma   90.00
#
_symmetry.space_group_name_H-M   'P 1'
#
loop_
_entity.id
_entity.type
_entity.pdbx_description
1 polymer ?
#
loop_
_entity_poly.entity_id
_entity_poly.type
_entity_poly.pdbx_seq_one_letter_code
_entity_poly.pdbx_strand_id
1 'polypeptide(L)'
;MDALSSIIGQLAAQEARARGLLLSKRPLELADMIGRALGVCRYARKMTLTECMQELSAIKLGVSLGLLPCPMEQIDGLIVACQGAQLSDKPLSEEDECAARADRLREALQDL
;
A
#
# COMPACT_ATOMS: atom_id res chain seq x y z
N MET A 1 22.50 11.63 -19.45
CA MET A 1 21.15 11.06 -19.17
C MET A 1 21.09 9.54 -19.39
N ASP A 2 21.98 8.97 -20.23
CA ASP A 2 21.93 7.54 -20.57
C ASP A 2 22.33 6.59 -19.42
N ALA A 3 23.33 6.96 -18.62
CA ALA A 3 23.75 6.14 -17.47
C ALA A 3 22.64 5.98 -16.41
N LEU A 4 21.91 7.07 -16.10
CA LEU A 4 20.80 7.04 -15.15
C LEU A 4 19.64 6.19 -15.68
N SER A 5 19.28 6.34 -16.96
CA SER A 5 18.21 5.56 -17.59
C SER A 5 18.54 4.07 -17.62
N SER A 6 19.80 3.71 -17.87
CA SER A 6 20.28 2.33 -17.83
C SER A 6 20.15 1.72 -16.43
N ILE A 7 20.57 2.45 -15.39
CA ILE A 7 20.48 2.01 -13.99
C ILE A 7 19.01 1.82 -13.58
N ILE A 8 18.13 2.76 -13.93
CA ILE A 8 16.68 2.65 -13.65
C ILE A 8 16.10 1.40 -14.31
N GLY A 9 16.46 1.12 -15.57
CA GLY A 9 16.01 -0.08 -16.28
C GLY A 9 16.49 -1.37 -15.63
N GLN A 10 17.75 -1.41 -15.17
CA GLN A 10 18.29 -2.58 -14.46
C GLN A 10 17.59 -2.82 -13.12
N LEU A 11 17.33 -1.76 -12.36
CA LEU A 11 16.62 -1.83 -11.09
C LEU A 11 15.19 -2.34 -11.30
N ALA A 12 14.46 -1.80 -12.27
CA ALA A 12 13.12 -2.25 -12.62
C ALA A 12 13.10 -3.75 -13.00
N ALA A 13 14.09 -4.19 -13.78
CA ALA A 13 14.20 -5.61 -14.16
C ALA A 13 14.54 -6.52 -12.95
N GLN A 14 15.35 -6.05 -12.00
CA GLN A 14 15.65 -6.79 -10.77
C GLN A 14 14.40 -6.93 -9.88
N GLU A 15 13.63 -5.84 -9.73
CA GLU A 15 12.38 -5.84 -8.96
C GLU A 15 11.36 -6.81 -9.58
N ALA A 16 11.13 -6.73 -10.89
CA ALA A 16 10.21 -7.63 -11.58
C ALA A 16 10.58 -9.11 -11.40
N ARG A 17 11.88 -9.44 -11.44
CA ARG A 17 12.37 -10.80 -11.16
C ARG A 17 12.14 -11.22 -9.71
N ALA A 18 12.42 -10.34 -8.75
CA ALA A 18 12.18 -10.61 -7.33
C ALA A 18 10.69 -10.89 -7.06
N ARG A 19 9.81 -10.09 -7.68
CA ARG A 19 8.36 -10.25 -7.61
C ARG A 19 7.91 -11.61 -8.18
N GLY A 20 8.42 -12.01 -9.34
CA GLY A 20 8.14 -13.34 -9.93
C GLY A 20 8.65 -14.50 -9.06
N LEU A 21 9.80 -14.34 -8.41
CA LEU A 21 10.34 -15.35 -7.48
C LEU A 21 9.49 -15.48 -6.22
N LEU A 22 9.01 -14.37 -5.66
CA LEU A 22 8.11 -14.37 -4.51
C LEU A 22 6.81 -15.13 -4.82
N LEU A 23 6.18 -14.80 -5.96
CA LEU A 23 4.93 -15.44 -6.38
C LEU A 23 5.10 -16.95 -6.63
N SER A 24 6.21 -17.36 -7.26
CA SER A 24 6.43 -18.78 -7.61
C SER A 24 6.90 -19.64 -6.44
N LYS A 25 7.74 -19.10 -5.55
CA LYS A 25 8.37 -19.89 -4.48
C LYS A 25 7.57 -19.91 -3.19
N ARG A 26 6.85 -18.83 -2.88
CA ARG A 26 6.19 -18.60 -1.58
C ARG A 26 4.79 -17.99 -1.75
N PRO A 27 3.90 -18.57 -2.58
CA PRO A 27 2.59 -17.98 -2.87
C PRO A 27 1.72 -17.82 -1.61
N LEU A 28 1.77 -18.79 -0.68
CA LEU A 28 1.00 -18.73 0.57
C LEU A 28 1.49 -17.62 1.52
N GLU A 29 2.81 -17.49 1.70
CA GLU A 29 3.38 -16.43 2.55
C GLU A 29 3.05 -15.04 1.99
N LEU A 30 3.08 -14.90 0.66
CA LEU A 30 2.71 -13.66 -0.01
C LEU A 30 1.22 -13.35 0.16
N ALA A 31 0.35 -14.34 -0.01
CA ALA A 31 -1.09 -14.19 0.22
C ALA A 31 -1.41 -13.85 1.68
N ASP A 32 -0.74 -14.49 2.66
CA ASP A 32 -0.92 -14.18 4.09
C ASP A 32 -0.48 -12.75 4.42
N MET A 33 0.68 -12.31 3.91
CA MET A 33 1.16 -10.94 4.07
C MET A 33 0.15 -9.92 3.54
N ILE A 34 -0.33 -10.11 2.30
CA ILE A 34 -1.31 -9.21 1.68
C ILE A 34 -2.64 -9.23 2.43
N GLY A 35 -3.11 -10.42 2.84
CA GLY A 35 -4.34 -10.58 3.60
C GLY A 35 -4.27 -9.91 4.97
N ARG A 36 -3.13 -9.99 5.66
CA ARG A 36 -2.88 -9.28 6.92
C ARG A 36 -2.91 -7.77 6.72
N ALA A 37 -2.22 -7.28 5.70
CA ALA A 37 -2.22 -5.85 5.38
C ALA A 37 -3.63 -5.34 5.12
N LEU A 38 -4.41 -6.06 4.32
CA LEU A 38 -5.80 -5.72 4.04
C LEU A 38 -6.66 -5.75 5.32
N GLY A 39 -6.50 -6.78 6.16
CA GLY A 39 -7.20 -6.86 7.44
C GLY A 39 -6.88 -5.69 8.36
N VAL A 40 -5.60 -5.34 8.50
CA VAL A 40 -5.18 -4.16 9.29
C VAL A 40 -5.85 -2.90 8.75
N CYS A 41 -5.78 -2.64 7.45
CA CYS A 41 -6.43 -1.47 6.84
C CYS A 41 -7.97 -1.46 6.97
N ARG A 42 -8.63 -2.63 6.97
CA ARG A 42 -10.10 -2.75 7.09
C ARG A 42 -10.62 -2.66 8.52
N TYR A 43 -9.79 -2.88 9.54
CA TYR A 43 -10.26 -2.97 10.92
C TYR A 43 -9.54 -2.06 11.93
N ALA A 44 -8.32 -1.62 11.66
CA ALA A 44 -7.58 -0.75 12.57
C ALA A 44 -8.34 0.54 12.87
N ARG A 45 -8.24 1.03 14.12
CA ARG A 45 -8.88 2.28 14.58
C ARG A 45 -7.91 3.44 14.75
N LYS A 46 -6.61 3.14 14.73
CA LYS A 46 -5.51 4.09 14.81
C LYS A 46 -4.39 3.58 13.94
N MET A 47 -3.84 4.42 13.07
CA MET A 47 -2.77 4.01 12.17
C MET A 47 -1.80 5.15 11.93
N THR A 48 -0.53 4.91 12.23
CA THR A 48 0.53 5.89 11.97
C THR A 48 0.77 6.03 10.46
N LEU A 49 1.44 7.10 10.04
CA LEU A 49 1.77 7.26 8.62
C LEU A 49 2.70 6.13 8.13
N THR A 50 3.71 5.77 8.93
CA THR A 50 4.66 4.71 8.60
C THR A 50 3.97 3.36 8.42
N GLU A 51 3.10 2.99 9.36
CA GLU A 51 2.32 1.75 9.28
C GLU A 51 1.42 1.75 8.05
N CYS A 52 0.68 2.84 7.81
CA CYS A 52 -0.16 2.97 6.62
C CYS A 52 0.62 2.80 5.31
N MET A 53 1.81 3.41 5.20
CA MET A 53 2.64 3.28 4.01
C MET A 53 3.14 1.83 3.81
N GLN A 54 3.45 1.12 4.89
CA GLN A 54 3.84 -0.29 4.84
C GLN A 54 2.68 -1.15 4.34
N GLU A 55 1.49 -1.01 4.92
CA GLU A 55 0.34 -1.83 4.56
C GLU A 55 -0.18 -1.52 3.15
N LEU A 56 -0.27 -0.24 2.77
CA LEU A 56 -0.62 0.15 1.39
C LEU A 56 0.40 -0.35 0.36
N SER A 57 1.69 -0.43 0.73
CA SER A 57 2.71 -1.00 -0.17
C SER A 57 2.51 -2.51 -0.38
N ALA A 58 2.13 -3.24 0.67
CA ALA A 58 1.80 -4.67 0.56
C ALA A 58 0.52 -4.89 -0.28
N ILE A 59 -0.52 -4.07 -0.06
CA ILE A 59 -1.75 -4.10 -0.86
C ILE A 59 -1.45 -3.78 -2.34
N LYS A 60 -0.65 -2.73 -2.59
CA LYS A 60 -0.21 -2.34 -3.95
C LYS A 60 0.52 -3.48 -4.66
N LEU A 61 1.40 -4.18 -3.94
CA LEU A 61 2.08 -5.37 -4.46
C LEU A 61 1.05 -6.45 -4.83
N GLY A 62 0.07 -6.72 -3.97
CA GLY A 62 -1.01 -7.68 -4.23
C GLY A 62 -1.83 -7.33 -5.47
N VAL A 63 -2.21 -6.06 -5.65
CA VAL A 63 -2.89 -5.57 -6.85
C VAL A 63 -2.01 -5.76 -8.09
N SER A 64 -0.72 -5.37 -8.01
CA SER A 64 0.22 -5.49 -9.14
C SER A 64 0.45 -6.93 -9.60
N LEU A 65 0.18 -7.89 -8.72
CA LEU A 65 0.31 -9.33 -8.94
C LEU A 65 -1.03 -10.00 -9.32
N GLY A 66 -2.13 -9.24 -9.38
CA GLY A 66 -3.47 -9.77 -9.64
C GLY A 66 -4.05 -10.60 -8.49
N LEU A 67 -3.54 -10.44 -7.26
CA LEU A 67 -4.02 -11.15 -6.07
C LEU A 67 -5.20 -10.45 -5.40
N LEU A 68 -5.42 -9.17 -5.71
CA LEU A 68 -6.54 -8.38 -5.21
C LEU A 68 -7.33 -7.76 -6.37
N PRO A 69 -8.67 -7.84 -6.37
CA PRO A 69 -9.52 -7.32 -7.44
C PRO A 69 -9.76 -5.81 -7.30
N CYS A 70 -8.69 -5.01 -7.29
CA CYS A 70 -8.73 -3.55 -7.11
C CYS A 70 -7.96 -2.86 -8.24
N PRO A 71 -8.42 -1.72 -8.78
CA PRO A 71 -7.62 -0.91 -9.69
C PRO A 71 -6.40 -0.31 -8.99
N MET A 72 -5.26 -0.24 -9.69
CA MET A 72 -4.01 0.30 -9.15
C MET A 72 -4.17 1.76 -8.71
N GLU A 73 -4.96 2.53 -9.48
CA GLU A 73 -5.22 3.94 -9.29
C GLU A 73 -5.91 4.23 -7.94
N GLN A 74 -6.74 3.31 -7.46
CA GLN A 74 -7.39 3.44 -6.16
C GLN A 74 -6.37 3.36 -5.03
N ILE A 75 -5.42 2.43 -5.10
CA ILE A 75 -4.37 2.29 -4.09
C ILE A 75 -3.40 3.47 -4.13
N ASP A 76 -3.02 3.92 -5.33
CA ASP A 76 -2.18 5.10 -5.51
C ASP A 76 -2.84 6.37 -4.95
N GLY A 77 -4.14 6.51 -5.18
CA GLY A 77 -4.94 7.58 -4.58
C GLY A 77 -4.92 7.55 -3.05
N LEU A 78 -5.03 6.36 -2.43
CA LEU A 78 -4.97 6.20 -0.98
C LEU A 78 -3.61 6.57 -0.40
N ILE A 79 -2.52 6.22 -1.07
CA ILE A 79 -1.15 6.60 -0.65
C ILE A 79 -1.02 8.12 -0.53
N VAL A 80 -1.64 8.88 -1.44
CA VAL A 80 -1.65 10.35 -1.39
C VAL A 80 -2.64 10.85 -0.33
N ALA A 81 -3.86 10.31 -0.30
CA ALA A 81 -4.94 10.77 0.58
C ALA A 81 -4.70 10.49 2.08
N CYS A 82 -3.83 9.55 2.41
CA CYS A 82 -3.45 9.23 3.79
C CYS A 82 -2.30 10.09 4.34
N GLN A 83 -1.72 10.98 3.52
CA GLN A 83 -0.71 11.95 3.98
C GLN A 83 -1.38 13.07 4.79
N GLY A 84 -0.69 13.60 5.81
CA GLY A 84 -1.29 14.50 6.81
C GLY A 84 -2.06 15.69 6.23
N ALA A 85 -1.49 16.36 5.21
CA ALA A 85 -2.11 17.52 4.57
C ALA A 85 -3.40 17.22 3.79
N GLN A 86 -3.72 15.95 3.54
CA GLN A 86 -4.93 15.52 2.82
C GLN A 86 -5.97 14.90 3.75
N LEU A 87 -5.66 14.77 5.05
CA LEU A 87 -6.58 14.15 6.01
C LEU A 87 -7.74 15.08 6.38
N SER A 88 -7.47 16.38 6.50
CA SER A 88 -8.41 17.40 6.97
C SER A 88 -7.99 18.80 6.48
N ASP A 89 -8.96 19.67 6.21
CA ASP A 89 -8.73 21.09 5.89
C ASP A 89 -8.26 21.91 7.11
N LYS A 90 -8.35 21.34 8.30
CA LYS A 90 -7.89 21.92 9.57
C LYS A 90 -6.71 21.11 10.13
N PRO A 91 -5.73 21.76 10.78
CA PRO A 91 -4.69 21.06 11.52
C PRO A 91 -5.29 20.10 12.54
N LEU A 92 -4.79 18.87 12.56
CA LEU A 92 -5.18 17.82 13.48
C LEU A 92 -4.05 17.58 14.49
N SER A 93 -4.39 17.02 15.65
CA SER A 93 -3.38 16.40 16.51
C SER A 93 -2.85 15.12 15.85
N GLU A 94 -1.67 14.66 16.27
CA GLU A 94 -1.10 13.40 15.77
C GLU A 94 -2.04 12.21 16.01
N GLU A 95 -2.78 12.22 17.12
CA GLU A 95 -3.76 11.19 17.45
C GLU A 95 -4.96 11.23 16.51
N ASP A 96 -5.51 12.42 16.25
CA ASP A 96 -6.62 12.60 15.32
C ASP A 96 -6.23 12.26 13.89
N GLU A 97 -4.99 12.57 13.46
CA GLU A 97 -4.47 12.14 12.16
C GLU A 97 -4.43 10.62 12.06
N CYS A 98 -3.97 9.93 13.12
CA CYS A 98 -3.91 8.48 13.12
C CYS A 98 -5.29 7.84 13.05
N ALA A 99 -6.30 8.42 13.73
CA ALA A 99 -7.67 7.97 13.66
C ALA A 99 -8.29 8.24 12.27
N ALA A 100 -8.17 9.47 11.77
CA ALA A 100 -8.69 9.87 10.46
C ALA A 100 -8.10 9.03 9.31
N ARG A 101 -6.81 8.70 9.38
CA ARG A 101 -6.15 7.81 8.42
C ARG A 101 -6.75 6.41 8.43
N ALA A 102 -6.93 5.85 9.62
CA ALA A 102 -7.54 4.53 9.78
C ALA A 102 -8.99 4.53 9.25
N ASP A 103 -9.77 5.56 9.56
CA ASP A 103 -11.16 5.71 9.11
C ASP A 103 -11.26 5.73 7.59
N ARG A 104 -10.42 6.55 6.93
CA ARG A 104 -10.37 6.64 5.46
C ARG A 104 -10.02 5.31 4.80
N LEU A 105 -9.07 4.56 5.37
CA LEU A 105 -8.71 3.24 4.83
C LEU A 105 -9.85 2.23 4.97
N ARG A 106 -10.54 2.22 6.11
CA ARG A 106 -11.67 1.32 6.33
C ARG A 106 -12.81 1.61 5.36
N GLU A 107 -13.14 2.88 5.15
CA GLU A 107 -14.19 3.28 4.20
C GLU A 107 -13.82 2.89 2.75
N ALA A 108 -12.57 3.13 2.35
CA ALA A 108 -12.13 2.90 0.98
C ALA A 108 -11.91 1.43 0.63
N LEU A 109 -11.67 0.57 1.62
CA LEU A 109 -11.33 -0.85 1.43
C LEU A 109 -12.39 -1.81 2.00
N GLN A 110 -13.57 -1.32 2.40
CA GLN A 110 -14.62 -2.15 2.99
C GLN A 110 -15.13 -3.26 2.03
N ASP A 111 -15.10 -3.00 0.73
CA ASP A 111 -15.66 -3.88 -0.31
C ASP A 111 -14.61 -4.79 -0.99
N LEU A 112 -13.35 -4.69 -0.57
CA LEU A 112 -12.26 -5.55 -1.04
C LEU A 112 -12.14 -6.83 -0.21
#